data_AF-A0A954E498-F1
#
_entry.id   AF-A0A954E498-F1
#
_cell.length_a   1.000
_cell.length_b   1.000
_cell.length_c   1.000
_cell.angle_alpha   90.00
_cell.angle_beta   90.00
_cell.angle_gamma   90.00
#
_symmetry.space_group_name_H-M   'P 1'
#
loop_
_entity.id
_entity.type
_entity.pdbx_description
1 polymer ?
#
loop_
_entity_poly.entity_id
_entity_poly.type
_entity_poly.pdbx_seq_one_letter_code
_entity_poly.pdbx_strand_id
1 'polypeptide(L)'
;MNKTFEQTIDDIYAWVDEQVHGASPRCEISGRCCHFRKYGHRLYISRVEAERLLQVPLPQPAERLALTLDAIREQCPYQVQGRCSARNQRPLGCRIFFCDPTFEQQASEITEAAVQQLKQAHEKFHVPWEYQELGQFLVNLVSETLPRNFPSRVDSNSSQ
;
A
#
# COMPACT_ATOMS: atom_id res chain seq x y z
N MET A 1 -19.93 18.55 14.66
CA MET A 1 -19.28 18.71 13.34
C MET A 1 -19.29 17.37 12.64
N ASN A 2 -19.75 17.28 11.40
CA ASN A 2 -19.67 16.05 10.61
C ASN A 2 -18.22 15.88 10.13
N LYS A 3 -17.64 14.69 10.36
CA LYS A 3 -16.30 14.36 9.84
C LYS A 3 -16.34 14.15 8.33
N THR A 4 -15.23 14.44 7.64
CA THR A 4 -15.06 14.05 6.23
C THR A 4 -14.69 12.56 6.11
N PHE A 5 -14.73 12.03 4.89
CA PHE A 5 -14.27 10.68 4.61
C PHE A 5 -12.79 10.52 5.01
N GLU A 6 -11.94 11.47 4.61
CA GLU A 6 -10.51 11.45 4.89
C GLU A 6 -10.21 11.48 6.39
N GLN A 7 -10.92 12.33 7.14
CA GLN A 7 -10.79 12.38 8.60
C GLN A 7 -11.19 11.05 9.24
N THR A 8 -12.21 10.37 8.70
CA THR A 8 -12.63 9.06 9.18
C THR A 8 -11.56 8.00 8.91
N ILE A 9 -10.89 8.03 7.75
CA ILE A 9 -9.76 7.12 7.47
C ILE A 9 -8.58 7.41 8.41
N ASP A 10 -8.29 8.69 8.69
CA ASP A 10 -7.23 9.08 9.64
C ASP A 10 -7.52 8.57 11.05
N ASP A 11 -8.77 8.66 11.50
CA ASP A 11 -9.18 8.11 12.79
C ASP A 11 -8.98 6.58 12.85
N ILE A 12 -9.32 5.86 11.78
CA ILE A 12 -9.13 4.41 11.70
C ILE A 12 -7.64 4.08 11.79
N TYR A 13 -6.79 4.83 11.08
CA TYR A 13 -5.33 4.64 11.16
C TYR A 13 -4.79 4.92 12.57
N ALA A 14 -5.26 5.99 13.22
CA ALA A 14 -4.86 6.32 14.58
C ALA A 14 -5.28 5.23 15.57
N TRP A 15 -6.50 4.72 15.43
CA TRP A 15 -6.99 3.58 16.21
C TRP A 15 -6.13 2.33 16.00
N VAL A 16 -5.80 1.98 14.76
CA VAL A 16 -4.89 0.86 14.45
C VAL A 16 -3.52 1.07 15.10
N ASP A 17 -2.94 2.25 14.96
CA ASP A 17 -1.63 2.56 15.53
C ASP A 17 -1.66 2.45 17.07
N GLU A 18 -2.76 2.82 17.73
CA GLU A 18 -2.97 2.63 19.17
C GLU A 18 -3.06 1.15 19.55
N GLN A 19 -3.85 0.34 18.83
CA GLN A 19 -3.98 -1.10 19.11
C GLN A 19 -2.63 -1.82 18.96
N VAL A 20 -1.90 -1.52 17.88
CA VAL A 20 -0.56 -2.07 17.62
C VAL A 20 0.43 -1.63 18.69
N HIS A 21 0.39 -0.35 19.11
CA HIS A 21 1.27 0.14 20.17
C HIS A 21 0.98 -0.54 21.51
N GLY A 22 -0.30 -0.71 21.88
CA GLY A 22 -0.70 -1.43 23.08
C GLY A 22 -0.27 -2.89 23.09
N ALA A 23 -0.21 -3.53 21.92
CA ALA A 23 0.29 -4.90 21.76
C ALA A 23 1.82 -5.00 21.79
N SER A 24 2.53 -3.92 21.47
CA SER A 24 4.01 -3.84 21.45
C SER A 24 4.70 -5.01 20.72
N PRO A 25 4.32 -5.32 19.47
CA PRO A 25 4.89 -6.44 18.73
C PRO A 25 6.37 -6.23 18.40
N ARG A 26 7.12 -7.34 18.33
CA ARG A 26 8.54 -7.29 17.94
C ARG A 26 8.69 -7.17 16.42
N CYS A 27 9.59 -6.28 15.99
CA CYS A 27 10.02 -6.20 14.59
C CYS A 27 11.38 -6.90 14.43
N GLU A 28 11.39 -8.15 13.98
CA GLU A 28 12.62 -8.95 13.92
C GLU A 28 13.50 -8.63 12.70
N ILE A 29 12.92 -8.10 11.62
CA ILE A 29 13.64 -7.89 10.35
C ILE A 29 13.60 -6.46 9.83
N SER A 30 13.11 -5.52 10.63
CA SER A 30 13.24 -4.05 10.41
C SER A 30 12.94 -3.60 8.99
N GLY A 31 11.73 -3.89 8.49
CA GLY A 31 11.31 -3.46 7.15
C GLY A 31 11.84 -4.29 5.98
N ARG A 32 12.67 -5.32 6.21
CA ARG A 32 13.06 -6.28 5.18
C ARG A 32 11.87 -7.13 4.69
N CYS A 33 10.81 -7.27 5.48
CA CYS A 33 9.54 -7.88 5.04
C CYS A 33 8.94 -7.19 3.80
N CYS A 34 9.30 -5.93 3.51
CA CYS A 34 8.87 -5.26 2.29
C CYS A 34 9.49 -5.84 0.99
N HIS A 35 10.46 -6.77 1.08
CA HIS A 35 10.85 -7.63 -0.05
C HIS A 35 9.84 -8.77 -0.20
N PHE A 36 8.68 -8.45 -0.77
CA PHE A 36 7.50 -9.31 -0.77
C PHE A 36 7.78 -10.72 -1.28
N ARG A 37 8.41 -10.89 -2.45
CA ARG A 37 8.70 -12.23 -2.98
C ARG A 37 9.65 -13.02 -2.06
N LYS A 38 10.71 -12.38 -1.58
CA LYS A 38 11.71 -13.01 -0.70
C LYS A 38 11.09 -13.56 0.59
N TYR A 39 10.09 -12.87 1.13
CA TYR A 39 9.42 -13.26 2.39
C TYR A 39 8.03 -13.87 2.18
N GLY A 40 7.63 -14.13 0.93
CA GLY A 40 6.33 -14.73 0.60
C GLY A 40 5.11 -13.85 0.93
N HIS A 41 5.30 -12.54 1.07
CA HIS A 41 4.22 -11.61 1.39
C HIS A 41 3.51 -11.11 0.14
N ARG A 42 2.24 -10.73 0.30
CA ARG A 42 1.47 -9.95 -0.67
C ARG A 42 0.68 -8.90 0.11
N LEU A 43 0.68 -7.67 -0.38
CA LEU A 43 -0.05 -6.58 0.26
C LEU A 43 -1.32 -6.28 -0.53
N TYR A 44 -2.47 -6.42 0.11
CA TYR A 44 -3.75 -5.97 -0.41
C TYR A 44 -4.19 -4.71 0.31
N ILE A 45 -4.70 -3.75 -0.44
CA ILE A 45 -5.09 -2.43 0.05
C ILE A 45 -6.39 -2.02 -0.63
N SER A 46 -7.08 -1.04 -0.06
CA SER A 46 -8.20 -0.39 -0.74
C SER A 46 -7.73 0.74 -1.65
N ARG A 47 -8.58 1.16 -2.60
CA ARG A 47 -8.26 2.26 -3.53
C ARG A 47 -7.90 3.55 -2.79
N VAL A 48 -8.63 3.92 -1.74
CA VAL A 48 -8.34 5.14 -0.95
C VAL A 48 -6.95 5.09 -0.31
N GLU A 49 -6.53 3.90 0.15
CA GLU A 49 -5.18 3.72 0.71
C GLU A 49 -4.11 3.84 -0.36
N ALA A 50 -4.37 3.34 -1.57
CA ALA A 50 -3.47 3.46 -2.71
C ALA A 50 -3.30 4.92 -3.15
N GLU A 51 -4.41 5.66 -3.26
CA GLU A 51 -4.41 7.08 -3.62
C GLU A 51 -3.65 7.91 -2.58
N ARG A 52 -3.87 7.65 -1.28
CA ARG A 52 -3.12 8.29 -0.19
C ARG A 52 -1.62 7.96 -0.24
N LEU A 53 -1.27 6.71 -0.50
CA LEU A 53 0.12 6.30 -0.64
C LEU A 53 0.82 7.04 -1.79
N LEU A 54 0.13 7.20 -2.93
CA LEU A 54 0.65 7.89 -4.12
C LEU A 54 0.81 9.41 -3.96
N GLN A 55 0.21 10.02 -2.93
CA GLN A 55 0.51 11.40 -2.54
C GLN A 55 1.97 11.56 -2.07
N VAL A 56 2.60 10.46 -1.63
CA VAL A 56 4.04 10.43 -1.36
C VAL A 56 4.78 10.14 -2.66
N PRO A 57 5.74 11.00 -3.08
CA PRO A 57 6.59 10.71 -4.22
C PRO A 57 7.33 9.39 -4.07
N LEU A 58 7.47 8.65 -5.16
CA LEU A 58 8.41 7.53 -5.16
C LEU A 58 9.84 8.08 -4.97
N PRO A 59 10.70 7.33 -4.25
CA PRO A 59 12.05 7.78 -3.91
C PRO A 59 12.95 8.06 -5.12
N GLN A 60 12.63 7.59 -6.34
CA GLN A 60 13.28 8.01 -7.58
C GLN A 60 12.27 8.37 -8.68
N PRO A 61 12.41 9.54 -9.36
CA PRO A 61 11.48 9.95 -10.42
C PRO A 61 11.46 9.02 -11.63
N ALA A 62 12.61 8.42 -11.98
CA ALA A 62 12.74 7.49 -13.10
C ALA A 62 12.03 6.14 -12.86
N GLU A 63 11.79 5.77 -11.60
CA GLU A 63 11.15 4.49 -11.24
C GLU A 63 9.63 4.53 -11.39
N ARG A 64 8.97 5.71 -11.31
CA ARG A 64 7.52 5.82 -11.58
C ARG A 64 7.15 5.32 -12.97
N LEU A 65 7.96 5.66 -13.98
CA LEU A 65 7.76 5.25 -15.38
C LEU A 65 8.10 3.77 -15.64
N ALA A 66 8.77 3.09 -14.70
CA ALA A 66 9.20 1.71 -14.81
C ALA A 66 8.50 0.75 -13.84
N LEU A 67 7.46 1.21 -13.13
CA LEU A 67 6.69 0.36 -12.23
C LEU A 67 5.98 -0.73 -13.02
N THR A 68 6.47 -1.96 -12.86
CA THR A 68 5.79 -3.17 -13.34
C THR A 68 5.21 -3.93 -12.15
N LEU A 69 4.19 -4.73 -12.43
CA LEU A 69 3.57 -5.60 -11.43
C LEU A 69 4.61 -6.55 -10.80
N ASP A 70 5.51 -7.11 -11.61
CA ASP A 70 6.56 -8.02 -11.12
C ASP A 70 7.60 -7.30 -10.26
N ALA A 71 8.01 -6.08 -10.62
CA ALA A 71 8.92 -5.30 -9.79
C ALA A 71 8.31 -4.99 -8.41
N ILE A 72 7.02 -4.63 -8.38
CA ILE A 72 6.32 -4.34 -7.12
C ILE A 72 6.15 -5.62 -6.30
N ARG A 73 5.82 -6.76 -6.93
CA ARG A 73 5.74 -8.06 -6.26
C ARG A 73 7.07 -8.57 -5.74
N GLU A 74 8.18 -8.11 -6.32
CA GLU A 74 9.51 -8.37 -5.78
C GLU A 74 9.75 -7.56 -4.51
N GLN A 75 9.51 -6.24 -4.55
CA GLN A 75 9.81 -5.32 -3.47
C GLN A 75 8.92 -4.07 -3.48
N CYS A 76 8.52 -3.60 -2.29
CA CYS A 76 7.79 -2.35 -2.16
C CYS A 76 8.60 -1.16 -2.72
N PRO A 77 8.04 -0.36 -3.64
CA PRO A 77 8.77 0.75 -4.27
C PRO A 77 9.04 1.94 -3.31
N TYR A 78 8.43 1.94 -2.13
CA TYR A 78 8.70 2.92 -1.08
C TYR A 78 9.78 2.47 -0.09
N GLN A 79 10.37 1.28 -0.25
CA GLN A 79 11.42 0.80 0.66
C GLN A 79 12.79 1.33 0.20
N VAL A 80 13.41 2.19 1.01
CA VAL A 80 14.75 2.75 0.79
C VAL A 80 15.65 2.34 1.95
N GLN A 81 16.70 1.57 1.66
CA GLN A 81 17.68 1.13 2.66
C GLN A 81 17.03 0.49 3.92
N GLY A 82 16.02 -0.37 3.70
CA GLY A 82 15.29 -1.04 4.78
C GLY A 82 14.25 -0.17 5.52
N ARG A 83 14.05 1.08 5.11
CA ARG A 83 13.06 1.99 5.71
C ARG A 83 11.97 2.35 4.70
N CYS A 84 10.74 2.56 5.18
CA CYS A 84 9.66 3.03 4.33
C CYS A 84 9.72 4.56 4.19
N SER A 85 9.87 5.07 2.96
CA SER A 85 9.83 6.52 2.67
C SER A 85 8.42 7.11 2.80
N ALA A 86 7.37 6.28 2.69
CA ALA A 86 5.97 6.67 2.89
C ALA A 86 5.41 6.26 4.27
N ARG A 87 6.26 6.26 5.30
CA ARG A 87 5.93 5.73 6.64
C ARG A 87 4.63 6.29 7.26
N ASN A 88 4.31 7.55 7.00
CA ASN A 88 3.11 8.20 7.54
C ASN A 88 1.85 7.88 6.73
N GLN A 89 1.98 7.63 5.43
CA GLN A 89 0.88 7.30 4.51
C GLN A 89 0.79 5.80 4.21
N ARG A 90 1.40 4.97 5.04
CA ARG A 90 1.37 3.52 4.88
C ARG A 90 -0.08 2.99 4.95
N PRO A 91 -0.44 2.02 4.11
CA PRO A 91 -1.73 1.32 4.20
C PRO A 91 -1.86 0.54 5.50
N LEU A 92 -3.10 0.17 5.85
CA LEU A 92 -3.49 -0.58 7.03
C LEU A 92 -2.69 -1.87 7.20
N GLY A 93 -2.53 -2.67 6.14
CA GLY A 93 -1.73 -3.90 6.19
C GLY A 93 -0.27 -3.65 6.62
N CYS A 94 0.32 -2.53 6.21
CA CYS A 94 1.67 -2.13 6.62
C CYS A 94 1.73 -1.50 8.03
N ARG A 95 0.60 -1.05 8.59
CA ARG A 95 0.50 -0.57 9.98
C ARG A 95 0.46 -1.75 10.95
N ILE A 96 -0.24 -2.80 10.56
CA ILE A 96 -0.55 -3.95 11.41
C ILE A 96 0.50 -5.06 11.29
N PHE A 97 1.14 -5.23 10.13
CA PHE A 97 2.06 -6.35 9.96
C PHE A 97 3.35 -6.18 10.79
N PHE A 98 3.64 -7.18 11.62
CA PHE A 98 4.91 -7.38 12.32
C PHE A 98 5.35 -8.83 12.20
N CYS A 99 6.66 -9.10 12.27
CA CYS A 99 7.22 -10.44 12.14
C CYS A 99 7.18 -11.24 13.44
N ASP A 100 6.37 -10.80 14.41
CA ASP A 100 6.25 -11.42 15.72
C ASP A 100 5.15 -12.50 15.69
N PRO A 101 5.50 -13.80 15.79
CA PRO A 101 4.50 -14.85 15.76
C PRO A 101 3.54 -14.78 16.96
N THR A 102 3.96 -14.18 18.09
CA THR A 102 3.06 -14.02 19.24
C THR A 102 2.00 -12.95 19.02
N PHE A 103 2.13 -12.13 17.97
CA PHE A 103 1.19 -11.08 17.63
C PHE A 103 0.24 -11.48 16.49
N GLU A 104 0.43 -12.63 15.85
CA GLU A 104 -0.33 -13.02 14.64
C GLU A 104 -1.84 -13.01 14.85
N GLN A 105 -2.32 -13.57 15.96
CA GLN A 105 -3.75 -13.59 16.27
C GLN A 105 -4.31 -12.18 16.45
N GLN A 106 -3.64 -11.34 17.25
CA GLN A 106 -4.07 -9.97 17.50
C GLN A 106 -3.97 -9.10 16.24
N ALA A 107 -2.97 -9.33 15.38
CA ALA A 107 -2.87 -8.71 14.07
C ALA A 107 -4.07 -9.04 13.18
N SER A 108 -4.54 -10.30 13.20
CA SER A 108 -5.76 -10.71 12.48
C SER A 108 -6.99 -9.97 13.01
N GLU A 109 -7.17 -9.94 14.33
CA GLU A 109 -8.31 -9.26 14.98
C GLU A 109 -8.33 -7.75 14.67
N ILE A 110 -7.17 -7.08 14.76
CA ILE A 110 -7.04 -5.66 14.41
C ILE A 110 -7.34 -5.46 12.91
N THR A 111 -6.86 -6.36 12.04
CA THR A 111 -7.10 -6.27 10.60
C THR A 111 -8.59 -6.38 10.28
N GLU A 112 -9.28 -7.36 10.85
CA GLU A 112 -10.72 -7.57 10.64
C GLU A 112 -11.53 -6.36 11.10
N ALA A 113 -11.26 -5.88 12.31
CA ALA A 113 -11.94 -4.71 12.88
C ALA A 113 -11.69 -3.44 12.05
N ALA A 114 -10.45 -3.22 11.60
CA ALA A 114 -10.10 -2.04 10.83
C ALA A 114 -10.66 -2.10 9.39
N VAL A 115 -10.66 -3.26 8.74
CA VAL A 115 -11.30 -3.44 7.41
C VAL A 115 -12.80 -3.26 7.51
N GLN A 116 -13.45 -3.74 8.59
CA GLN A 116 -14.86 -3.49 8.83
C GLN A 116 -15.16 -1.99 8.97
N GLN A 117 -14.35 -1.26 9.73
CA GLN A 117 -14.48 0.20 9.88
C GLN A 117 -14.26 0.94 8.54
N LEU A 118 -13.29 0.51 7.73
CA LEU A 118 -13.10 1.06 6.38
C LEU A 118 -14.34 0.86 5.51
N LYS A 119 -14.89 -0.35 5.46
CA LYS A 119 -16.12 -0.63 4.68
C LYS A 119 -17.30 0.23 5.13
N GLN A 120 -17.50 0.37 6.44
CA GLN A 120 -18.54 1.24 6.99
C GLN A 120 -18.33 2.71 6.62
N ALA A 121 -17.08 3.19 6.59
CA ALA A 121 -16.77 4.54 6.13
C ALA A 121 -17.12 4.70 4.64
N HIS A 122 -16.73 3.75 3.79
CA HIS A 122 -17.08 3.75 2.37
C HIS A 122 -18.60 3.80 2.14
N GLU A 123 -19.36 2.98 2.85
CA GLU A 123 -20.83 2.97 2.80
C GLU A 123 -21.42 4.32 3.23
N LYS A 124 -21.00 4.83 4.40
CA LYS A 124 -21.50 6.09 4.96
C LYS A 124 -21.28 7.29 4.05
N PHE A 125 -20.13 7.35 3.39
CA PHE A 125 -19.74 8.46 2.53
C PHE A 125 -20.04 8.20 1.04
N HIS A 126 -20.68 7.07 0.70
CA HIS A 126 -21.02 6.67 -0.66
C HIS A 126 -19.79 6.61 -1.59
N VAL A 127 -18.65 6.17 -1.06
CA VAL A 127 -17.40 5.98 -1.82
C VAL A 127 -17.30 4.50 -2.24
N PRO A 128 -17.07 4.19 -3.52
CA PRO A 128 -16.93 2.80 -3.97
C PRO A 128 -15.86 2.02 -3.21
N TRP A 129 -16.16 0.76 -2.87
CA TRP A 129 -15.21 -0.16 -2.25
C TRP A 129 -14.46 -0.95 -3.32
N GLU A 130 -13.16 -0.69 -3.45
CA GLU A 130 -12.26 -1.45 -4.30
C GLU A 130 -11.08 -1.93 -3.44
N TYR A 131 -10.81 -3.23 -3.45
CA TYR A 131 -9.76 -3.86 -2.65
C TYR A 131 -8.98 -4.85 -3.50
N GLN A 132 -7.69 -4.58 -3.69
CA GLN A 132 -6.83 -5.31 -4.64
C GLN A 132 -5.37 -5.30 -4.16
N GLU A 133 -4.52 -6.07 -4.85
CA GLU A 133 -3.09 -6.12 -4.56
C GLU A 133 -2.42 -4.76 -4.86
N LEU A 134 -1.47 -4.33 -4.03
CA LEU A 134 -0.74 -3.06 -4.13
C LEU A 134 -0.23 -2.81 -5.56
N GLY A 135 0.42 -3.81 -6.15
CA GLY A 135 1.00 -3.69 -7.49
C GLY A 135 -0.03 -3.36 -8.56
N GLN A 136 -1.25 -3.88 -8.44
CA GLN A 136 -2.33 -3.59 -9.39
C GLN A 136 -2.75 -2.12 -9.33
N PHE A 137 -2.91 -1.57 -8.11
CA PHE A 137 -3.25 -0.16 -7.96
C PHE A 137 -2.13 0.76 -8.43
N LEU A 138 -0.89 0.50 -8.04
CA LEU A 138 0.23 1.40 -8.40
C LEU A 138 0.45 1.45 -9.91
N VAL A 139 0.38 0.30 -10.61
CA VAL A 139 0.50 0.27 -12.07
C VAL A 139 -0.65 1.04 -12.74
N ASN A 140 -1.89 0.80 -12.30
CA ASN A 140 -3.07 1.41 -12.90
C ASN A 140 -3.12 2.93 -12.66
N LEU A 141 -2.99 3.37 -11.41
CA LEU A 141 -3.12 4.79 -11.04
C LEU A 141 -1.97 5.65 -11.59
N VAL A 142 -0.75 5.10 -11.67
CA VAL A 142 0.37 5.81 -12.33
C VAL A 142 0.14 5.95 -13.83
N SER A 143 -0.43 4.92 -14.48
CA SER A 143 -0.78 4.98 -15.90
C SER A 143 -1.92 5.96 -16.20
N GLU A 144 -2.88 6.11 -15.29
CA GLU A 144 -3.98 7.08 -15.40
C GLU A 144 -3.51 8.54 -15.23
N THR A 145 -2.45 8.75 -14.44
CA THR A 145 -1.94 10.10 -14.10
C THR A 145 -0.82 10.60 -15.03
N LEU A 146 -0.22 9.75 -15.85
CA LEU A 146 0.73 10.15 -16.89
C LEU A 146 0.00 10.45 -18.22
N PRO A 147 0.32 11.55 -18.94
CA PRO A 147 -0.23 11.77 -20.26
C PRO A 147 0.18 10.63 -21.21
N ARG A 148 -0.78 10.04 -21.93
CA ARG A 148 -0.62 8.95 -22.90
C ARG A 148 0.18 9.35 -24.15
N ASN A 149 1.39 9.89 -23.99
CA ASN A 149 2.31 10.17 -25.09
C ASN A 149 3.61 9.41 -24.87
N PHE A 150 3.59 8.11 -25.17
CA PHE A 150 4.80 7.40 -25.53
C PHE A 150 4.56 6.66 -26.86
N PRO A 151 5.44 6.83 -27.85
CA PRO A 151 5.32 6.12 -29.12
C PRO A 151 5.48 4.62 -28.86
N SER A 152 4.60 3.83 -29.46
CA SER A 152 4.78 2.40 -29.54
C SER A 152 6.17 2.11 -30.12
N ARG A 153 6.98 1.33 -29.38
CA ARG A 153 8.06 0.57 -30.01
C ARG A 153 7.38 -0.33 -31.05
N VAL A 154 7.45 0.06 -32.31
CA VAL A 154 7.23 -0.83 -33.43
C VAL A 154 8.60 -1.38 -33.82
N ASP A 155 8.61 -2.69 -33.97
CA ASP A 155 9.79 -3.54 -33.95
C ASP A 155 10.79 -3.27 -35.08
N SER A 156 12.04 -3.56 -34.75
CA SER A 156 13.10 -3.81 -35.72
C SER A 156 12.71 -4.99 -36.62
N ASN A 157 12.32 -4.73 -37.86
CA ASN A 157 12.64 -5.63 -38.97
C ASN A 157 12.36 -5.02 -40.34
N SER A 158 13.42 -4.74 -41.09
CA SER A 158 13.41 -4.69 -42.57
C SER A 158 14.86 -4.77 -43.06
N SER A 159 15.42 -5.98 -42.98
CA SER A 159 16.48 -6.42 -43.90
C SER A 159 15.83 -7.29 -44.95
N GLN A 160 15.55 -6.70 -46.11
CA GLN A 160 15.71 -7.22 -47.48
C GLN A 160 14.96 -6.34 -48.47
#